data_AF-A0A6H5GLM5-F1
#
_entry.id   AF-A0A6H5GLM5-F1
#
_cell.length_a   1.000
_cell.length_b   1.000
_cell.length_c   1.000
_cell.angle_alpha   90.00
_cell.angle_beta   90.00
_cell.angle_gamma   90.00
#
_symmetry.space_group_name_H-M   'P 1'
#
loop_
_entity.id
_entity.type
_entity.pdbx_description
1 polymer ?
#
loop_
_entity_poly.entity_id
_entity_poly.type
_entity_poly.pdbx_seq_one_letter_code
_entity_poly.pdbx_strand_id
1 'polypeptide(L)'
;MRWGKCLAIFGPILFAIFVDGCGPGRTSRYRRHQPRTPLVRKQHEPSDCHEYGLCAAGLPEGPITLADWESNTKRSHQLVPLYDDNIIITDEEGTGVDRMMTQ
;
A
#
# COMPACT_ATOMS: atom_id res chain seq x y z
N MET A 1 77.37 -19.40 4.80
CA MET A 1 76.24 -19.38 3.86
C MET A 1 74.92 -19.26 4.62
N ARG A 2 74.11 -18.24 4.29
CA ARG A 2 72.63 -18.24 4.29
C ARG A 2 71.85 -18.35 5.62
N TRP A 3 72.12 -17.52 6.64
CA TRP A 3 71.18 -17.36 7.79
C TRP A 3 70.59 -15.94 7.95
N GLY A 4 70.90 -15.02 7.02
CA GLY A 4 70.44 -13.62 7.10
C GLY A 4 69.14 -13.29 6.34
N LYS A 5 68.43 -14.28 5.80
CA LYS A 5 67.26 -14.04 4.93
C LYS A 5 65.91 -14.51 5.48
N CYS A 6 65.88 -15.23 6.60
CA CYS A 6 64.61 -15.70 7.18
C CYS A 6 63.90 -14.62 8.01
N LEU A 7 64.64 -13.74 8.69
CA LEU A 7 64.04 -12.73 9.56
C LEU A 7 63.45 -11.51 8.81
N ALA A 8 63.91 -11.21 7.60
CA ALA A 8 63.42 -10.07 6.83
C ALA A 8 62.12 -10.34 6.04
N ILE A 9 61.71 -11.60 5.91
CA ILE A 9 60.49 -11.99 5.17
C ILE A 9 59.29 -12.13 6.13
N PHE A 10 59.52 -12.37 7.43
CA PHE A 10 58.44 -12.46 8.43
C PHE A 10 57.94 -11.11 8.95
N GLY A 11 58.72 -10.04 8.80
CA GLY A 11 58.33 -8.67 9.19
C GLY A 11 57.13 -8.10 8.43
N PRO A 12 57.07 -8.15 7.08
CA PRO A 12 55.97 -7.53 6.34
C PRO A 12 54.70 -8.40 6.30
N ILE A 13 54.77 -9.70 6.63
CA ILE A 13 53.60 -10.60 6.64
C ILE A 13 52.76 -10.38 7.90
N LEU A 14 53.38 -10.03 9.03
CA LEU A 14 52.67 -9.79 10.30
C LEU A 14 51.95 -8.43 10.36
N PHE A 15 52.29 -7.47 9.50
CA PHE A 15 51.65 -6.14 9.49
C PHE A 15 50.44 -6.03 8.55
N ALA A 16 50.24 -7.00 7.65
CA ALA A 16 49.16 -6.97 6.66
C ALA A 16 47.78 -7.40 7.22
N ILE A 17 47.71 -7.85 8.48
CA ILE A 17 46.49 -8.42 9.08
C ILE A 17 45.66 -7.36 9.82
N PHE A 18 46.18 -6.13 10.00
CA PHE A 18 45.51 -5.03 10.70
C PHE A 18 44.98 -3.94 9.76
N VAL A 19 44.45 -4.33 8.59
CA VAL A 19 43.67 -3.39 7.77
C VAL A 19 42.20 -3.58 8.13
N ASP A 20 41.71 -2.78 9.07
CA ASP A 20 40.28 -2.58 9.31
C ASP A 20 39.70 -1.85 8.10
N GLY A 21 39.37 -2.61 7.05
CA GLY A 21 38.66 -2.09 5.90
C GLY A 21 37.27 -1.63 6.35
N CYS A 22 36.98 -0.33 6.23
CA CYS A 22 35.60 0.17 6.25
C CYS A 22 34.93 -0.27 4.94
N GLY A 23 34.63 -1.57 4.82
CA GLY A 23 33.68 -2.07 3.84
C GLY A 23 32.34 -1.38 4.06
N PRO A 24 31.47 -1.23 3.03
CA PRO A 24 30.21 -0.52 3.15
C PRO A 24 29.44 -1.07 4.35
N GLY A 25 29.43 -0.29 5.44
CA GLY A 25 28.86 -0.70 6.72
C GLY A 25 27.40 -1.08 6.54
N ARG A 26 26.86 -1.89 7.44
CA ARG A 26 25.46 -2.34 7.39
C ARG A 26 24.51 -1.14 7.32
N THR A 27 24.09 -0.75 6.12
CA THR A 27 23.05 0.25 5.89
C THR A 27 21.68 -0.41 6.09
N SER A 28 21.45 -1.01 7.25
CA SER A 28 20.11 -1.47 7.62
C SER A 28 19.27 -0.26 8.02
N ARG A 29 18.85 0.53 7.02
CA ARG A 29 17.72 1.43 7.21
C ARG A 29 16.47 0.55 7.16
N TYR A 30 16.05 0.02 8.32
CA TYR A 30 14.71 -0.54 8.43
C TYR A 30 13.71 0.56 8.08
N ARG A 31 13.16 0.51 6.87
CA ARG A 31 12.06 1.38 6.47
C ARG A 31 10.87 0.99 7.32
N ARG A 32 10.57 1.77 8.36
CA ARG A 32 9.37 1.56 9.15
C ARG A 32 8.17 1.78 8.24
N HIS A 33 7.25 0.83 8.21
CA HIS A 33 5.95 1.04 7.60
C HIS A 33 5.30 2.25 8.28
N GLN A 34 4.69 3.14 7.49
CA GLN A 34 3.92 4.24 8.05
C GLN A 34 2.76 3.65 8.87
N PRO A 35 2.60 4.04 10.15
CA PRO A 35 1.49 3.56 10.94
C PRO A 35 0.17 4.05 10.36
N ARG A 36 -0.84 3.18 10.29
CA ARG A 36 -2.22 3.56 9.94
C ARG A 36 -2.97 3.85 11.23
N THR A 37 -3.37 5.10 11.43
CA THR A 37 -4.21 5.49 12.57
C THR A 37 -5.67 5.15 12.27
N PRO A 38 -6.38 4.44 13.16
CA PRO A 38 -7.80 4.16 12.95
C PRO A 38 -8.62 5.46 13.04
N LEU A 39 -9.71 5.53 12.27
CA LEU A 39 -10.67 6.62 12.36
C LEU A 39 -11.42 6.58 13.69
N VAL A 40 -11.61 7.75 14.31
CA VAL A 40 -12.42 7.90 15.51
C VAL A 40 -13.91 7.99 15.13
N ARG A 41 -14.82 7.66 16.05
CA ARG A 41 -16.27 7.73 15.81
C ARG A 41 -16.68 9.13 15.30
N LYS A 42 -17.42 9.18 14.19
CA LYS A 42 -17.86 10.40 13.47
C LYS A 42 -16.73 11.21 12.79
N GLN A 43 -15.50 10.71 12.76
CA GLN A 43 -14.45 11.28 11.90
C GLN A 43 -14.69 10.86 10.45
N HIS A 44 -14.41 11.75 9.51
CA HIS A 44 -14.33 11.46 8.07
C HIS A 44 -13.00 11.99 7.54
N GLU A 45 -12.53 11.42 6.43
CA GLU A 45 -11.34 11.88 5.72
C GLU A 45 -11.68 12.07 4.25
N PRO A 46 -11.20 13.16 3.62
CA PRO A 46 -10.58 14.36 4.20
C PRO A 46 -11.49 15.17 5.15
N SER A 47 -10.98 15.63 6.29
CA SER A 47 -11.77 16.31 7.34
C SER A 47 -12.19 17.74 7.00
N ASP A 48 -11.48 18.37 6.07
CA ASP A 48 -11.65 19.79 5.75
C ASP A 48 -12.75 20.02 4.70
N CYS A 49 -13.38 18.96 4.21
CA CYS A 49 -14.44 19.08 3.23
C CYS A 49 -15.58 18.10 3.45
N HIS A 50 -16.74 18.52 2.95
CA HIS A 50 -17.95 17.71 2.94
C HIS A 50 -17.85 16.59 1.91
N GLU A 51 -18.57 15.48 2.12
CA GLU A 51 -18.67 14.34 1.19
C GLU A 51 -18.92 14.79 -0.25
N TYR A 52 -19.96 15.59 -0.47
CA TYR A 52 -20.29 16.15 -1.79
C TYR A 52 -19.43 17.34 -2.26
N GLY A 53 -18.35 17.66 -1.55
CA GLY A 53 -17.39 18.69 -1.93
C GLY A 53 -16.48 18.21 -3.06
N LEU A 54 -15.99 19.15 -3.88
CA LEU A 54 -15.13 18.84 -5.04
C LEU A 54 -13.79 18.17 -4.69
N CYS A 55 -13.33 18.31 -3.44
CA CYS A 55 -12.12 17.67 -2.93
C CYS A 55 -12.36 16.33 -2.22
N ALA A 56 -13.59 15.82 -2.24
CA ALA A 56 -13.97 14.49 -1.73
C ALA A 56 -14.69 13.69 -2.83
N ALA A 57 -15.96 13.31 -2.65
CA ALA A 57 -16.71 12.50 -3.60
C ALA A 57 -17.35 13.31 -4.75
N GLY A 58 -17.42 14.64 -4.62
CA GLY A 58 -18.01 15.51 -5.64
C GLY A 58 -19.54 15.59 -5.60
N LEU A 59 -20.13 16.32 -6.54
CA LEU A 59 -21.57 16.57 -6.58
C LEU A 59 -22.35 15.29 -6.92
N PRO A 60 -23.48 15.00 -6.24
CA PRO A 60 -24.29 13.82 -6.53
C PRO A 60 -24.98 13.96 -7.88
N GLU A 61 -24.92 12.89 -8.70
CA GLU A 61 -25.53 12.89 -10.03
C GLU A 61 -27.04 12.58 -10.05
N GLY A 62 -27.59 12.17 -8.90
CA GLY A 62 -28.98 11.76 -8.72
C GLY A 62 -29.14 10.26 -8.44
N PRO A 63 -30.36 9.81 -8.05
CA PRO A 63 -30.63 8.42 -7.75
C PRO A 63 -30.64 7.55 -9.02
N ILE A 64 -30.17 6.30 -8.90
CA ILE A 64 -30.30 5.26 -9.92
C ILE A 64 -31.36 4.29 -9.43
N THR A 65 -32.47 4.16 -10.17
CA THR A 65 -33.59 3.30 -9.79
C THR A 65 -33.57 1.98 -10.55
N LEU A 66 -34.33 0.99 -10.06
CA LEU A 66 -34.52 -0.28 -10.78
C LEU A 66 -35.23 -0.08 -12.13
N ALA A 67 -36.07 0.94 -12.28
CA ALA A 67 -36.65 1.29 -13.58
C ALA A 67 -35.58 1.78 -14.57
N ASP A 68 -34.53 2.46 -14.08
CA ASP A 68 -33.38 2.86 -14.90
C ASP A 68 -32.53 1.64 -15.32
N TRP A 69 -32.52 0.59 -14.49
CA TRP A 69 -31.91 -0.70 -14.79
C TRP A 69 -32.65 -1.43 -15.91
N GLU A 70 -33.98 -1.54 -15.82
CA GLU A 70 -34.81 -2.18 -16.86
C GLU A 70 -34.81 -1.40 -18.19
N SER A 71 -34.78 -0.07 -18.12
CA SER A 71 -34.76 0.81 -19.32
C SER A 71 -33.38 0.93 -19.97
N ASN A 72 -32.35 0.27 -19.44
CA ASN A 72 -30.99 0.23 -19.98
C ASN A 72 -30.41 1.64 -20.22
N THR A 73 -30.65 2.53 -19.26
CA THR A 73 -30.16 3.91 -19.32
C THR A 73 -28.63 3.94 -19.18
N LYS A 74 -27.95 4.95 -19.76
CA LYS A 74 -26.48 5.06 -19.70
C LYS A 74 -25.87 4.99 -18.29
N ARG A 75 -26.63 5.33 -17.24
CA ARG A 75 -26.18 5.27 -15.84
C ARG A 75 -26.24 3.87 -15.25
N SER A 76 -27.26 3.07 -15.58
CA SER A 76 -27.36 1.69 -15.06
C SER A 76 -26.25 0.80 -15.63
N HIS A 77 -25.86 1.02 -16.89
CA HIS A 77 -24.72 0.35 -17.51
C HIS A 77 -23.36 0.57 -16.83
N GLN A 78 -23.21 1.62 -16.01
CA GLN A 78 -21.96 1.90 -15.31
C GLN A 78 -21.82 1.09 -14.01
N LEU A 79 -22.92 0.48 -13.54
CA LEU A 79 -22.92 -0.38 -12.38
C LEU A 79 -22.50 -1.80 -12.79
N VAL A 80 -21.47 -2.30 -12.12
CA VAL A 80 -20.90 -3.63 -12.30
C VAL A 80 -21.11 -4.41 -11.00
N PRO A 81 -21.56 -5.67 -11.07
CA PRO A 81 -21.71 -6.48 -9.87
C PRO A 81 -20.36 -6.96 -9.32
N LEU A 82 -20.20 -6.87 -7.99
CA LEU A 82 -19.04 -7.40 -7.27
C LEU A 82 -19.28 -8.85 -6.81
N TYR A 83 -18.48 -9.76 -7.38
CA TYR A 83 -18.43 -11.19 -7.04
C TYR A 83 -17.02 -11.61 -6.60
N ASP A 84 -16.47 -10.95 -5.59
CA ASP A 84 -15.18 -11.33 -4.98
C ASP A 84 -15.40 -12.26 -3.78
N ASP A 85 -14.76 -13.43 -3.78
CA ASP A 85 -14.84 -14.42 -2.71
C ASP A 85 -14.24 -13.91 -1.38
N ASN A 86 -13.42 -12.86 -1.42
CA ASN A 86 -12.82 -12.25 -0.23
C ASN A 86 -13.74 -11.24 0.48
N ILE A 87 -14.89 -10.93 -0.12
CA ILE A 87 -15.81 -9.91 0.37
C ILE A 87 -17.15 -10.57 0.70
N ILE A 88 -17.50 -10.56 1.99
CA ILE A 88 -18.80 -11.03 2.47
C ILE A 88 -19.78 -9.89 2.36
N ILE A 89 -20.74 -10.01 1.44
CA ILE A 89 -21.85 -9.06 1.27
C ILE A 89 -23.06 -9.61 2.02
N THR A 90 -23.63 -8.79 2.91
CA THR A 90 -24.73 -9.20 3.80
C THR A 90 -26.01 -9.51 3.02
N ASP A 91 -26.39 -8.67 2.04
CA ASP A 91 -27.59 -8.82 1.17
C ASP A 91 -28.84 -9.23 1.96
N GLU A 92 -29.24 -8.40 2.93
CA GLU A 92 -30.36 -8.69 3.83
C GLU A 92 -31.72 -8.70 3.10
N GLU A 93 -31.81 -8.00 1.97
CA GLU A 93 -32.96 -7.93 1.09
C GLU A 93 -33.07 -9.16 0.16
N GLY A 94 -31.97 -9.88 -0.08
CA GLY A 94 -31.90 -11.02 -0.99
C GLY A 94 -32.10 -10.64 -2.47
N THR A 95 -31.83 -9.39 -2.83
CA THR A 95 -32.00 -8.86 -4.20
C THR A 95 -30.68 -8.79 -4.96
N GLY A 96 -29.54 -8.85 -4.25
CA GLY A 96 -28.21 -8.70 -4.82
C GLY A 96 -27.85 -7.26 -5.23
N VAL A 97 -28.68 -6.27 -4.87
CA VAL A 97 -28.44 -4.85 -5.20
C VAL A 97 -27.19 -4.31 -4.50
N ASP A 98 -26.89 -4.78 -3.28
CA ASP A 98 -25.66 -4.46 -2.53
C ASP A 98 -24.36 -4.77 -3.30
N ARG A 99 -24.44 -5.62 -4.32
CA ARG A 99 -23.30 -5.99 -5.17
C ARG A 99 -23.06 -4.99 -6.29
N MET A 100 -24.05 -4.20 -6.66
CA MET A 100 -23.98 -3.30 -7.82
C MET A 100 -23.26 -2.00 -7.45
N MET A 101 -22.07 -1.77 -8.03
CA MET A 101 -21.24 -0.60 -7.76
C MET A 101 -20.56 -0.08 -9.04
N THR A 102 -20.04 1.14 -9.02
CA THR A 102 -19.25 1.69 -10.14
C THR A 102 -17.90 0.96 -10.29
N GLN A 103 -17.33 0.97 -11.51
CA GLN A 103 -15.99 0.42 -11.79
C GLN A 103 -14.84 1.21 -11.14
#